data_AF-A0A8H5I7S8-F1
#
_entry.id   AF-A0A8H5I7S8-F1
#
_cell.length_a   1.000
_cell.length_b   1.000
_cell.length_c   1.000
_cell.angle_alpha   90.00
_cell.angle_beta   90.00
_cell.angle_gamma   90.00
#
_symmetry.space_group_name_H-M   'P 1'
#
loop_
_entity.id
_entity.type
_entity.pdbx_description
1 polymer ?
#
loop_
_entity_poly.entity_id
_entity_poly.type
_entity_poly.pdbx_seq_one_letter_code
_entity_poly.pdbx_strand_id
1 'polypeptide(L)'
;MSSAANTSPNITTASQSNASSTALIAAITMAPNPSTLERLPQEVLLHIGKLLIFRGASRLARTSKYLYRVLNKEIYKLSGKHDHWYPLFFAAATSNIAVFERCFELGAAVDTHWLRNSTLSFGHGQRLYLTMGWRPLRQAITSRQTVAVDWLLEHGADPDETLMEAVLMSSRASPLGLAFRHGAGYWQNGVACRTILFLLLEAGADLSEVELGTAMEIEAMYNDRSYMSLVWQI
;
A
#
# COMPACT_ATOMS: atom_id res chain seq x y z
N MET A 1 62.37 -65.26 17.05
CA MET A 1 61.60 -64.10 16.53
C MET A 1 60.20 -64.60 16.21
N SER A 2 59.20 -63.99 16.86
CA SER A 2 57.73 -63.97 16.71
C SER A 2 57.07 -64.89 15.65
N SER A 3 56.14 -65.79 16.03
CA SER A 3 54.72 -65.54 16.40
C SER A 3 53.88 -65.13 15.18
N ALA A 4 53.17 -66.05 14.53
CA ALA A 4 51.85 -66.63 14.85
C ALA A 4 50.74 -66.02 13.97
N ALA A 5 49.95 -66.89 13.36
CA ALA A 5 48.98 -66.63 12.30
C ALA A 5 47.82 -65.73 12.75
N ASN A 6 47.43 -64.81 11.86
CA ASN A 6 46.30 -63.90 12.02
C ASN A 6 45.34 -64.08 10.83
N THR A 7 44.14 -64.62 11.05
CA THR A 7 43.04 -64.51 10.08
C THR A 7 41.69 -64.57 10.79
N SER A 8 40.84 -63.58 10.48
CA SER A 8 39.45 -63.30 10.92
C SER A 8 39.33 -62.22 12.01
N PRO A 9 38.26 -61.36 12.05
CA PRO A 9 36.91 -61.66 11.56
C PRO A 9 36.11 -60.54 10.83
N ASN A 10 35.12 -61.02 10.07
CA ASN A 10 33.72 -60.57 9.90
C ASN A 10 33.33 -59.13 10.30
N ILE A 11 32.84 -58.40 9.29
CA ILE A 11 32.05 -57.17 9.44
C ILE A 11 30.61 -57.57 9.75
N THR A 12 30.19 -57.45 11.00
CA THR A 12 28.78 -57.58 11.40
C THR A 12 28.12 -56.20 11.41
N THR A 13 27.01 -56.13 10.69
CA THR A 13 26.08 -55.01 10.51
C THR A 13 25.60 -54.35 11.80
N ALA A 14 25.73 -53.03 11.90
CA ALA A 14 25.07 -52.21 12.90
C ALA A 14 23.67 -51.79 12.41
N SER A 15 22.62 -52.42 12.94
CA SER A 15 21.22 -52.04 12.73
C SER A 15 20.68 -51.30 13.96
N GLN A 16 21.01 -50.03 14.15
CA GLN A 16 20.33 -49.14 15.11
C GLN A 16 20.41 -47.68 14.64
N SER A 17 19.38 -47.18 13.96
CA SER A 17 19.15 -45.72 13.84
C SER A 17 17.76 -45.28 13.37
N ASN A 18 16.87 -46.17 12.90
CA ASN A 18 15.61 -45.72 12.29
C ASN A 18 14.48 -45.32 13.27
N ALA A 19 14.61 -45.62 14.57
CA ALA A 19 13.58 -45.28 15.56
C ALA A 19 13.57 -43.79 15.96
N SER A 20 14.72 -43.10 15.90
CA SER A 20 14.85 -41.71 16.33
C SER A 20 14.36 -40.71 15.28
N SER A 21 14.61 -41.00 14.00
CA SER A 21 14.16 -40.16 12.88
C SER A 21 12.64 -40.15 12.73
N THR A 22 11.97 -41.28 13.01
CA THR A 22 10.51 -41.39 12.91
C THR A 22 9.80 -40.60 14.02
N ALA A 23 10.38 -40.54 15.23
CA ALA A 23 9.86 -39.73 16.34
C ALA A 23 10.05 -38.22 16.11
N LEU A 24 11.17 -37.82 15.49
CA LEU A 24 11.42 -36.44 15.08
C LEU A 24 10.48 -35.99 13.94
N ILE A 25 10.18 -36.87 12.99
CA ILE A 25 9.22 -36.58 11.91
C ILE A 25 7.79 -36.49 12.47
N ALA A 26 7.41 -37.35 13.43
CA ALA A 26 6.11 -37.31 14.10
C ALA A 26 5.88 -36.03 14.92
N ALA A 27 6.93 -35.50 15.57
CA ALA A 27 6.85 -34.22 16.29
C ALA A 27 6.65 -33.02 15.33
N ILE A 28 7.14 -33.12 14.09
CA ILE A 28 6.96 -32.11 13.04
C ILE A 28 5.57 -32.23 12.38
N THR A 29 4.86 -33.35 12.57
CA THR A 29 3.50 -33.59 12.03
C THR A 29 2.37 -33.39 13.05
N MET A 30 2.60 -32.69 14.16
CA MET A 30 1.48 -32.15 14.94
C MET A 30 0.91 -30.95 14.19
N ALA A 31 -0.23 -31.14 13.53
CA ALA A 31 -1.06 -30.02 13.09
C ALA A 31 -1.20 -29.05 14.29
N PRO A 32 -0.79 -27.78 14.15
CA PRO A 32 -0.80 -26.86 15.28
C PRO A 32 -2.23 -26.78 15.80
N ASN A 33 -2.41 -27.08 17.09
CA ASN A 33 -3.71 -26.97 17.72
C ASN A 33 -4.27 -25.58 17.42
N PRO A 34 -5.52 -25.46 16.92
CA PRO A 34 -6.07 -24.17 16.55
C PRO A 34 -6.01 -23.25 17.77
N SER A 35 -5.51 -22.05 17.55
CA SER A 35 -5.36 -21.03 18.58
C SER A 35 -6.73 -20.72 19.21
N THR A 36 -6.76 -20.21 20.44
CA THR A 36 -8.02 -19.90 21.14
C THR A 36 -8.94 -18.98 20.32
N LEU A 37 -8.35 -18.06 19.53
CA LEU A 37 -9.08 -17.18 18.62
C LEU A 37 -9.69 -17.91 17.42
N GLU A 38 -9.03 -18.96 16.89
CA GLU A 38 -9.53 -19.76 15.76
C GLU A 38 -10.69 -20.69 16.16
N ARG A 39 -10.90 -20.91 17.46
CA ARG A 39 -12.03 -21.68 17.99
C ARG A 39 -13.29 -20.84 18.19
N LEU A 40 -13.19 -19.51 18.11
CA LEU A 40 -14.35 -18.63 18.25
C LEU A 40 -15.26 -18.75 17.04
N PRO A 41 -16.59 -18.64 17.23
CA PRO A 41 -17.54 -18.54 16.12
C PRO A 41 -17.20 -17.34 15.22
N GLN A 42 -17.47 -17.49 13.92
CA GLN A 42 -17.16 -16.48 12.92
C GLN A 42 -17.84 -15.13 13.25
N GLU A 43 -19.05 -15.18 13.79
CA GLU A 43 -19.85 -14.02 14.17
C GLU A 43 -19.16 -13.19 15.26
N VAL A 44 -18.53 -13.86 16.24
CA VAL A 44 -17.79 -13.20 17.33
C VAL A 44 -16.54 -12.53 16.78
N LEU A 45 -15.83 -13.19 15.87
CA LEU A 45 -14.64 -12.63 15.21
C LEU A 45 -15.00 -11.39 14.39
N LEU A 46 -16.11 -11.43 13.65
CA LEU A 46 -16.62 -10.26 12.92
C LEU A 46 -17.04 -9.13 13.85
N HIS A 47 -17.63 -9.44 15.01
CA HIS A 47 -17.99 -8.44 16.01
C HIS A 47 -16.75 -7.76 16.61
N ILE A 48 -15.72 -8.53 16.96
CA ILE A 48 -14.42 -7.99 17.38
C ILE A 48 -13.83 -7.10 16.28
N GLY A 49 -13.88 -7.54 15.02
CA GLY A 49 -13.41 -6.75 13.88
C GLY A 49 -14.08 -5.38 13.75
N LYS A 50 -15.39 -5.28 14.03
CA LYS A 50 -16.14 -4.00 14.00
C LYS A 50 -15.71 -3.02 15.08
N LEU A 51 -15.19 -3.51 16.20
CA LEU A 51 -14.70 -2.68 17.30
C LEU A 51 -13.27 -2.16 17.06
N LEU A 52 -12.57 -2.75 16.08
CA LEU A 52 -11.20 -2.39 15.74
C LEU A 52 -11.17 -1.39 14.59
N ILE A 53 -10.23 -0.47 14.68
CA ILE A 53 -9.89 0.48 13.62
C ILE A 53 -9.28 -0.29 12.45
N PHE A 54 -9.42 0.18 11.20
CA PHE A 54 -8.93 -0.53 10.01
C PHE A 54 -7.50 -1.09 10.17
N ARG A 55 -6.56 -0.27 10.69
CA ARG A 55 -5.17 -0.68 10.92
C ARG A 55 -5.03 -1.81 11.95
N GLY A 56 -5.80 -1.76 13.04
CA GLY A 56 -5.80 -2.79 14.08
C GLY A 56 -6.43 -4.08 13.58
N ALA A 57 -7.60 -3.97 12.91
CA ALA A 57 -8.30 -5.08 12.32
C ALA A 57 -7.45 -5.78 11.23
N SER A 58 -6.77 -5.00 10.38
CA SER A 58 -5.88 -5.53 9.34
C SER A 58 -4.67 -6.26 9.93
N ARG A 59 -4.11 -5.77 11.04
CA ARG A 59 -3.02 -6.45 11.75
C ARG A 59 -3.49 -7.76 12.36
N LEU A 60 -4.67 -7.78 12.98
CA LEU A 60 -5.29 -8.99 13.52
C LEU A 60 -5.55 -10.01 12.40
N ALA A 61 -6.11 -9.58 11.26
CA ALA A 61 -6.36 -10.46 10.12
C ALA A 61 -5.07 -11.10 9.58
N ARG A 62 -3.94 -10.41 9.67
CA ARG A 62 -2.64 -10.90 9.17
C ARG A 62 -1.94 -11.90 10.10
N THR A 63 -2.43 -12.13 11.31
CA THR A 63 -1.77 -13.07 12.25
C THR A 63 -2.03 -14.53 11.91
N SER A 64 -3.16 -14.85 11.26
CA SER A 64 -3.54 -16.22 10.87
C SER A 64 -4.21 -16.24 9.49
N LYS A 65 -3.95 -17.32 8.73
CA LYS A 65 -4.64 -17.58 7.46
C LYS A 65 -6.16 -17.69 7.64
N TYR A 66 -6.61 -18.25 8.77
CA TYR A 66 -8.05 -18.36 9.08
C TYR A 66 -8.66 -16.97 9.31
N LEU A 67 -8.05 -16.17 10.18
CA LEU A 67 -8.50 -14.81 10.47
C LEU A 67 -8.44 -13.93 9.22
N TYR A 68 -7.44 -14.09 8.37
CA TYR A 68 -7.37 -13.39 7.08
C TYR A 68 -8.59 -13.71 6.22
N ARG A 69 -8.93 -14.99 6.03
CA ARG A 69 -10.08 -15.39 5.20
C ARG A 69 -11.40 -14.86 5.75
N VAL A 70 -11.57 -14.87 7.06
CA VAL A 70 -12.81 -14.43 7.73
C VAL A 70 -12.93 -12.91 7.75
N LEU A 71 -11.89 -12.20 8.20
CA LEU A 71 -11.97 -10.79 8.51
C LEU A 71 -11.66 -9.90 7.31
N ASN A 72 -10.76 -10.31 6.40
CA ASN A 72 -10.20 -9.39 5.40
C ASN A 72 -11.30 -8.75 4.55
N LYS A 73 -12.24 -9.52 3.99
CA LYS A 73 -13.33 -8.94 3.17
C LYS A 73 -14.21 -7.98 3.96
N GLU A 74 -14.53 -8.32 5.21
CA GLU A 74 -15.41 -7.49 6.05
C GLU A 74 -14.73 -6.21 6.54
N ILE A 75 -13.42 -6.24 6.79
CA ILE A 75 -12.64 -5.06 7.15
C ILE A 75 -12.72 -3.98 6.06
N TYR A 76 -12.57 -4.35 4.79
CA TYR A 76 -12.68 -3.38 3.69
C TYR A 76 -14.12 -2.87 3.50
N LYS A 77 -15.13 -3.74 3.65
CA LYS A 77 -16.54 -3.31 3.61
C LYS A 77 -16.89 -2.32 4.72
N LEU A 78 -16.41 -2.57 5.94
CA LEU A 78 -16.59 -1.66 7.07
C LEU A 78 -15.87 -0.34 6.83
N SER A 79 -14.68 -0.40 6.22
CA SER A 79 -13.93 0.80 5.89
C SER A 79 -14.66 1.70 4.88
N GLY A 80 -15.29 1.13 3.85
CA GLY A 80 -16.11 1.91 2.92
C GLY A 80 -17.33 2.57 3.60
N LYS A 81 -17.89 1.94 4.64
CA LYS A 81 -19.06 2.46 5.38
C LYS A 81 -18.72 3.51 6.43
N HIS A 82 -17.59 3.35 7.12
CA HIS A 82 -17.30 4.11 8.35
C HIS A 82 -15.99 4.89 8.31
N ASP A 83 -15.02 4.47 7.50
CA ASP A 83 -13.67 5.06 7.45
C ASP A 83 -13.38 5.77 6.12
N HIS A 84 -14.42 6.15 5.37
CA HIS A 84 -14.31 6.88 4.09
C HIS A 84 -13.27 6.29 3.13
N TRP A 85 -13.20 4.95 3.05
CA TRP A 85 -12.22 4.26 2.22
C TRP A 85 -10.75 4.59 2.57
N TYR A 86 -10.40 4.77 3.85
CA TYR A 86 -9.00 4.91 4.31
C TYR A 86 -7.96 4.00 3.59
N PRO A 87 -8.23 2.72 3.31
CA PRO A 87 -7.29 1.81 2.65
C PRO A 87 -6.96 2.26 1.22
N LEU A 88 -7.87 2.95 0.54
CA LEU A 88 -7.67 3.54 -0.77
C LEU A 88 -6.57 4.61 -0.73
N PHE A 89 -6.61 5.49 0.27
CA PHE A 89 -5.58 6.52 0.45
C PHE A 89 -4.25 5.94 0.94
N PHE A 90 -4.30 4.89 1.77
CA PHE A 90 -3.11 4.13 2.13
C PHE A 90 -2.46 3.49 0.90
N ALA A 91 -3.25 2.91 0.00
CA ALA A 91 -2.77 2.36 -1.26
C ALA A 91 -2.11 3.45 -2.12
N ALA A 92 -2.76 4.62 -2.24
CA ALA A 92 -2.22 5.77 -2.95
C ALA A 92 -0.88 6.26 -2.38
N ALA A 93 -0.73 6.28 -1.06
CA ALA A 93 0.51 6.72 -0.42
C ALA A 93 1.67 5.71 -0.52
N THR A 94 1.36 4.42 -0.77
CA THR A 94 2.34 3.31 -0.72
C THR A 94 2.52 2.56 -2.03
N SER A 95 1.83 2.94 -3.11
CA SER A 95 1.77 2.20 -4.38
C SER A 95 1.30 0.74 -4.24
N ASN A 96 0.38 0.48 -3.32
CA ASN A 96 -0.10 -0.89 -3.11
C ASN A 96 -1.32 -1.21 -4.00
N ILE A 97 -1.05 -1.69 -5.22
CA ILE A 97 -2.07 -1.99 -6.24
C ILE A 97 -3.07 -3.05 -5.77
N ALA A 98 -2.63 -4.06 -5.03
CA ALA A 98 -3.54 -5.09 -4.52
C ALA A 98 -4.60 -4.54 -3.54
N VAL A 99 -4.29 -3.43 -2.85
CA VAL A 99 -5.24 -2.74 -1.97
C VAL A 99 -6.19 -1.87 -2.81
N PHE A 100 -5.71 -1.24 -3.88
CA PHE A 100 -6.56 -0.54 -4.84
C PHE A 100 -7.61 -1.49 -5.43
N GLU A 101 -7.18 -2.58 -6.07
CA GLU A 101 -8.08 -3.57 -6.67
C GLU A 101 -9.16 -4.02 -5.68
N ARG A 102 -8.77 -4.33 -4.44
CA ARG A 102 -9.72 -4.74 -3.40
C ARG A 102 -10.73 -3.66 -3.02
N CYS A 103 -10.32 -2.40 -2.94
CA CYS A 103 -11.25 -1.30 -2.68
C CYS A 103 -12.26 -1.15 -3.82
N PHE A 104 -11.80 -1.22 -5.08
CA PHE A 104 -12.65 -1.09 -6.26
C PHE A 104 -13.58 -2.29 -6.47
N GLU A 105 -13.12 -3.52 -6.21
CA GLU A 105 -13.95 -4.73 -6.16
C GLU A 105 -15.15 -4.59 -5.20
N LEU A 106 -14.99 -3.76 -4.16
CA LEU A 106 -16.00 -3.50 -3.14
C LEU A 106 -16.80 -2.22 -3.38
N GLY A 107 -16.59 -1.55 -4.53
CA GLY A 107 -17.37 -0.39 -4.96
C GLY A 107 -16.84 0.97 -4.48
N ALA A 108 -15.54 1.08 -4.17
CA ALA A 108 -14.92 2.38 -3.95
C ALA A 108 -14.95 3.23 -5.23
N ALA A 109 -15.28 4.51 -5.11
CA ALA A 109 -15.17 5.45 -6.22
C ALA A 109 -13.72 5.96 -6.33
N VAL A 110 -13.24 6.14 -7.57
CA VAL A 110 -11.86 6.60 -7.84
C VAL A 110 -11.59 7.98 -7.23
N ASP A 111 -12.52 8.92 -7.40
CA ASP A 111 -12.46 10.28 -6.86
C ASP A 111 -13.16 10.42 -5.50
N THR A 112 -12.99 9.43 -4.63
CA THR A 112 -13.48 9.55 -3.25
C THR A 112 -12.69 10.63 -2.53
N HIS A 113 -13.36 11.62 -1.91
CA HIS A 113 -12.68 12.65 -1.12
C HIS A 113 -12.58 12.27 0.35
N TRP A 114 -11.46 12.60 0.97
CA TRP A 114 -11.31 12.55 2.42
C TRP A 114 -11.98 13.75 3.09
N LEU A 115 -12.89 13.51 4.05
CA LEU A 115 -13.64 14.59 4.70
C LEU A 115 -12.72 15.54 5.50
N ARG A 116 -12.87 16.86 5.28
CA ARG A 116 -12.08 17.91 5.96
C ARG A 116 -12.27 17.93 7.49
N ASN A 117 -13.49 17.63 7.94
CA ASN A 117 -13.89 17.63 9.35
C ASN A 117 -13.82 16.25 10.00
N SER A 118 -13.24 15.26 9.31
CA SER A 118 -12.99 13.94 9.88
C SER A 118 -11.85 14.03 10.88
N THR A 119 -12.18 14.50 12.07
CA THR A 119 -11.36 14.36 13.27
C THR A 119 -11.42 12.90 13.69
N LEU A 120 -10.72 12.02 12.97
CA LEU A 120 -10.41 10.70 13.51
C LEU A 120 -9.40 10.91 14.62
N SER A 121 -9.92 11.10 15.84
CA SER A 121 -9.18 11.02 17.08
C SER A 121 -8.74 9.58 17.27
N PHE A 122 -7.64 9.18 16.64
CA PHE A 122 -6.97 7.95 16.99
C PHE A 122 -5.90 8.23 18.05
N GLY A 123 -6.01 7.50 19.16
CA GLY A 123 -4.94 7.38 20.14
C GLY A 123 -3.64 7.03 19.41
N HIS A 124 -2.59 7.80 19.72
CA HIS A 124 -1.22 7.69 19.20
C HIS A 124 -0.88 8.40 17.88
N GLY A 125 -1.52 9.53 17.53
CA GLY A 125 -0.85 10.65 16.84
C GLY A 125 -0.21 10.42 15.47
N GLN A 126 -0.38 9.26 14.82
CA GLN A 126 0.27 8.95 13.54
C GLN A 126 -0.68 9.16 12.35
N ARG A 127 -0.96 10.43 12.03
CA ARG A 127 -1.51 10.85 10.72
C ARG A 127 -0.41 10.87 9.65
N LEU A 128 0.30 9.76 9.45
CA LEU A 128 1.52 9.81 8.64
C LEU A 128 1.26 10.14 7.15
N TYR A 129 0.02 10.04 6.65
CA TYR A 129 -0.22 10.07 5.20
C TYR A 129 -1.52 10.72 4.72
N LEU A 130 -2.26 11.53 5.49
CA LEU A 130 -3.51 12.12 4.99
C LEU A 130 -3.57 13.62 5.22
N THR A 131 -3.58 14.35 4.11
CA THR A 131 -3.96 15.77 4.09
C THR A 131 -5.45 15.88 3.83
N MET A 132 -6.13 16.69 4.62
CA MET A 132 -7.59 16.81 4.62
C MET A 132 -8.13 17.33 3.29
N GLY A 133 -9.25 16.77 2.80
CA GLY A 133 -9.94 17.21 1.58
C GLY A 133 -9.41 16.59 0.28
N TRP A 134 -8.34 15.80 0.34
CA TRP A 134 -7.73 15.22 -0.87
C TRP A 134 -8.45 13.97 -1.33
N ARG A 135 -8.33 13.69 -2.63
CA ARG A 135 -8.65 12.42 -3.27
C ARG A 135 -7.41 11.52 -3.41
N PRO A 136 -7.56 10.23 -3.73
CA PRO A 136 -6.45 9.29 -3.87
C PRO A 136 -5.35 9.79 -4.81
N LEU A 137 -5.70 10.44 -5.93
CA LEU A 137 -4.73 10.96 -6.89
C LEU A 137 -3.79 11.99 -6.26
N ARG A 138 -4.31 13.00 -5.56
CA ARG A 138 -3.47 13.99 -4.84
C ARG A 138 -2.60 13.36 -3.76
N GLN A 139 -3.11 12.34 -3.08
CA GLN A 139 -2.34 11.61 -2.08
C GLN A 139 -1.16 10.87 -2.73
N ALA A 140 -1.38 10.23 -3.88
CA ALA A 140 -0.33 9.56 -4.64
C ALA A 140 0.72 10.56 -5.15
N ILE A 141 0.29 11.70 -5.69
CA ILE A 141 1.17 12.79 -6.16
C ILE A 141 2.07 13.29 -5.03
N THR A 142 1.48 13.62 -3.87
CA THR A 142 2.22 14.13 -2.70
C THR A 142 3.21 13.11 -2.15
N SER A 143 2.84 11.83 -2.23
CA SER A 143 3.69 10.72 -1.82
C SER A 143 4.70 10.31 -2.90
N ARG A 144 4.69 10.98 -4.07
CA ARG A 144 5.55 10.74 -5.23
C ARG A 144 5.47 9.30 -5.76
N GLN A 145 4.28 8.73 -5.70
CA GLN A 145 4.00 7.35 -6.06
C GLN A 145 3.59 7.26 -7.53
N THR A 146 4.56 7.17 -8.44
CA THR A 146 4.32 7.14 -9.90
C THR A 146 3.38 6.01 -10.31
N VAL A 147 3.58 4.80 -9.76
CA VAL A 147 2.77 3.62 -10.08
C VAL A 147 1.32 3.78 -9.61
N ALA A 148 1.10 4.42 -8.44
CA ALA A 148 -0.25 4.71 -7.98
C ALA A 148 -0.95 5.78 -8.82
N VAL A 149 -0.21 6.80 -9.25
CA VAL A 149 -0.74 7.86 -10.13
C VAL A 149 -1.18 7.26 -11.46
N ASP A 150 -0.30 6.50 -12.11
CA ASP A 150 -0.56 5.81 -13.36
C ASP A 150 -1.82 4.94 -13.27
N TRP A 151 -1.86 4.05 -12.26
CA TRP A 151 -3.01 3.18 -12.02
C TRP A 151 -4.32 3.96 -11.81
N LEU A 152 -4.30 5.05 -11.03
CA LEU A 152 -5.49 5.85 -10.79
C LEU A 152 -6.00 6.54 -12.05
N LEU A 153 -5.10 7.08 -12.88
CA LEU A 153 -5.44 7.72 -14.15
C LEU A 153 -6.00 6.72 -15.15
N GLU A 154 -5.41 5.53 -15.27
CA GLU A 154 -5.94 4.43 -16.10
C GLU A 154 -7.36 4.01 -15.69
N HIS A 155 -7.69 4.15 -14.39
CA HIS A 155 -9.00 3.82 -13.83
C HIS A 155 -9.96 5.01 -13.81
N GLY A 156 -9.66 6.08 -14.56
CA GLY A 156 -10.55 7.21 -14.79
C GLY A 156 -10.56 8.26 -13.68
N ALA A 157 -9.49 8.36 -12.88
CA ALA A 157 -9.31 9.53 -12.03
C ALA A 157 -9.19 10.79 -12.90
N ASP A 158 -9.97 11.82 -12.57
CA ASP A 158 -9.86 13.11 -13.26
C ASP A 158 -8.42 13.66 -13.08
N PRO A 159 -7.68 14.08 -14.10
CA PRO A 159 -6.31 14.59 -13.92
C PRO A 159 -6.27 16.03 -13.35
N ASP A 160 -7.38 16.76 -13.37
CA ASP A 160 -7.46 18.20 -13.05
C ASP A 160 -8.06 18.49 -11.66
N GLU A 161 -8.18 19.77 -11.32
CA GLU A 161 -8.82 20.17 -10.05
C GLU A 161 -10.34 20.01 -10.13
N THR A 162 -10.87 19.05 -9.37
CA THR A 162 -12.32 18.90 -9.24
C THR A 162 -12.96 20.07 -8.47
N LEU A 163 -14.22 20.40 -8.75
CA LEU A 163 -14.96 21.44 -8.03
C LEU A 163 -14.99 21.19 -6.51
N MET A 164 -15.11 19.93 -6.10
CA MET A 164 -15.11 19.54 -4.69
C MET A 164 -13.76 19.89 -4.02
N GLU A 165 -12.65 19.66 -4.71
CA GLU A 165 -11.32 20.08 -4.27
C GLU A 165 -11.21 21.60 -4.14
N ALA A 166 -11.62 22.35 -5.16
CA ALA A 166 -11.59 23.81 -5.16
C ALA A 166 -12.40 24.43 -4.00
N VAL A 167 -13.51 23.79 -3.60
CA VAL A 167 -14.37 24.23 -2.49
C VAL A 167 -13.81 23.78 -1.12
N LEU A 168 -13.27 22.56 -1.02
CA LEU A 168 -12.80 22.00 0.25
C LEU A 168 -11.39 22.47 0.63
N MET A 169 -10.57 22.89 -0.34
CA MET A 169 -9.18 23.30 -0.10
C MET A 169 -9.02 24.81 -0.08
N SER A 170 -8.20 25.30 0.86
CA SER A 170 -7.81 26.72 0.91
C SER A 170 -6.63 27.04 -0.03
N SER A 171 -6.08 26.01 -0.70
CA SER A 171 -4.93 26.12 -1.62
C SER A 171 -5.38 25.64 -3.01
N ARG A 172 -5.53 26.58 -3.94
CA ARG A 172 -5.83 26.33 -5.36
C ARG A 172 -4.56 25.95 -6.11
N ALA A 173 -4.12 24.71 -5.92
CA ALA A 173 -3.05 24.17 -6.75
C ALA A 173 -3.64 22.98 -7.48
N SER A 174 -3.76 23.06 -8.81
CA SER A 174 -4.17 21.91 -9.62
C SER A 174 -3.23 20.72 -9.39
N PRO A 175 -3.65 19.47 -9.64
CA PRO A 175 -2.78 18.31 -9.49
C PRO A 175 -1.45 18.45 -10.24
N LEU A 176 -1.47 19.11 -11.41
CA LEU A 176 -0.28 19.43 -12.20
C LEU A 176 0.63 20.43 -11.48
N GLY A 177 0.09 21.54 -10.98
CA GLY A 177 0.86 22.51 -10.20
C GLY A 177 1.37 21.94 -8.86
N LEU A 178 0.61 21.04 -8.24
CA LEU A 178 1.00 20.32 -7.03
C LEU A 178 2.20 19.39 -7.30
N ALA A 179 2.14 18.59 -8.37
CA ALA A 179 3.24 17.73 -8.78
C ALA A 179 4.51 18.55 -9.07
N PHE A 180 4.37 19.69 -9.77
CA PHE A 180 5.50 20.57 -10.05
C PHE A 180 6.16 21.09 -8.78
N ARG A 181 5.35 21.61 -7.84
CA ARG A 181 5.86 22.14 -6.56
C ARG A 181 6.60 21.09 -5.74
N HIS A 182 6.12 19.84 -5.76
CA HIS A 182 6.77 18.74 -5.04
C HIS A 182 8.06 18.24 -5.68
N GLY A 183 8.33 18.61 -6.94
CA GLY A 183 9.60 18.33 -7.60
C GLY A 183 10.74 19.25 -7.15
N ALA A 184 10.42 20.45 -6.62
CA ALA A 184 11.42 21.38 -6.10
C ALA A 184 12.09 20.84 -4.81
N GLY A 185 13.41 21.02 -4.70
CA GLY A 185 14.23 20.54 -3.59
C GLY A 185 15.15 19.37 -3.97
N TYR A 186 15.07 18.24 -3.27
CA TYR A 186 15.99 17.12 -3.49
C TYR A 186 15.84 16.48 -4.87
N TRP A 187 16.94 16.28 -5.60
CA TRP A 187 16.98 15.69 -6.96
C TRP A 187 16.18 14.38 -7.11
N GLN A 188 16.18 13.54 -6.08
CA GLN A 188 15.46 12.26 -6.06
C GLN A 188 13.94 12.44 -6.19
N ASN A 189 13.40 13.58 -5.71
CA ASN A 189 11.99 13.92 -5.87
C ASN A 189 11.69 14.38 -7.30
N GLY A 190 12.63 15.10 -7.93
CA GLY A 190 12.46 15.63 -9.28
C GLY A 190 12.15 14.55 -10.31
N VAL A 191 12.88 13.43 -10.32
CA VAL A 191 12.62 12.34 -11.28
C VAL A 191 11.20 11.78 -11.14
N ALA A 192 10.74 11.49 -9.92
CA ALA A 192 9.41 10.96 -9.68
C ALA A 192 8.31 11.98 -10.02
N CYS A 193 8.48 13.23 -9.58
CA CYS A 193 7.52 14.30 -9.86
C CYS A 193 7.42 14.61 -11.36
N ARG A 194 8.53 14.52 -12.10
CA ARG A 194 8.55 14.66 -13.56
C ARG A 194 7.76 13.55 -14.25
N THR A 195 7.98 12.31 -13.85
CA THR A 195 7.18 11.19 -14.36
C THR A 195 5.70 11.42 -14.09
N ILE A 196 5.35 11.88 -12.88
CA ILE A 196 3.96 12.22 -12.53
C ILE A 196 3.40 13.35 -13.41
N LEU A 197 4.17 14.41 -13.68
CA LEU A 197 3.75 15.48 -14.60
C LEU A 197 3.43 14.92 -15.99
N PHE A 198 4.26 14.02 -16.50
CA PHE A 198 4.02 13.42 -17.81
C PHE A 198 2.78 12.54 -17.82
N LEU A 199 2.58 11.71 -16.80
CA LEU A 199 1.38 10.90 -16.65
C LEU A 199 0.11 11.77 -16.62
N LEU A 200 0.14 12.90 -15.90
CA LEU A 200 -0.98 13.83 -15.85
C LEU A 200 -1.26 14.48 -17.23
N LEU A 201 -0.22 14.92 -17.94
CA LEU A 201 -0.36 15.47 -19.30
C LEU A 201 -0.88 14.44 -20.30
N GLU A 202 -0.38 13.20 -20.23
CA GLU A 202 -0.83 12.09 -21.07
C GLU A 202 -2.28 11.71 -20.77
N ALA A 203 -2.74 11.87 -19.52
CA ALA A 203 -4.14 11.70 -19.12
C ALA A 203 -5.04 12.89 -19.51
N GLY A 204 -4.47 13.98 -20.05
CA GLY A 204 -5.22 15.13 -20.54
C GLY A 204 -5.36 16.30 -19.55
N ALA A 205 -4.48 16.40 -18.55
CA ALA A 205 -4.47 17.53 -17.62
C ALA A 205 -4.33 18.88 -18.35
N ASP A 206 -5.12 19.87 -17.94
CA ASP A 206 -5.09 21.21 -18.52
C ASP A 206 -3.96 22.07 -17.91
N LEU A 207 -3.06 22.52 -18.78
CA LEU A 207 -1.99 23.46 -18.43
C LEU A 207 -2.53 24.85 -18.09
N SER A 208 -3.75 25.20 -18.52
CA SER A 208 -4.36 26.51 -18.27
C SER A 208 -4.72 26.74 -16.79
N GLU A 209 -4.89 25.66 -16.02
CA GLU A 209 -5.15 25.72 -14.58
C GLU A 209 -3.89 26.05 -13.75
N VAL A 210 -2.72 26.10 -14.40
CA VAL A 210 -1.43 26.33 -13.76
C VAL A 210 -0.96 27.76 -14.02
N GLU A 211 -0.22 28.34 -13.06
CA GLU A 211 0.43 29.64 -13.24
C GLU A 211 1.32 29.63 -14.48
N LEU A 212 1.21 30.66 -15.33
CA LEU A 212 1.84 30.73 -16.66
C LEU A 212 3.33 30.35 -16.66
N GLY A 213 4.11 30.87 -15.69
CA GLY A 213 5.54 30.54 -15.59
C GLY A 213 5.80 29.06 -15.29
N THR A 214 4.95 28.45 -14.45
CA THR A 214 5.04 27.03 -14.14
C THR A 214 4.60 26.17 -15.33
N ALA A 215 3.56 26.60 -16.06
CA ALA A 215 3.09 25.91 -17.26
C ALA A 215 4.18 25.85 -18.35
N MET A 216 4.88 26.96 -18.59
CA MET A 216 6.00 27.00 -19.56
C MET A 216 7.14 26.06 -19.18
N GLU A 217 7.49 25.98 -17.90
CA GLU A 217 8.52 25.06 -17.40
C GLU A 217 8.10 23.60 -17.57
N ILE A 218 6.84 23.27 -17.30
CA ILE A 218 6.29 21.92 -17.51
C ILE A 218 6.31 21.55 -19.00
N GLU A 219 5.88 22.46 -19.87
CA GLU A 219 5.88 22.25 -21.32
C GLU A 219 7.32 22.06 -21.86
N ALA A 220 8.27 22.86 -21.39
CA ALA A 220 9.68 22.68 -21.74
C ALA A 220 10.22 21.31 -21.31
N MET A 221 9.87 20.85 -20.10
CA MET A 221 10.24 19.51 -19.61
C MET A 221 9.59 18.38 -20.40
N TYR A 222 8.37 18.58 -20.89
CA TYR A 222 7.65 17.59 -21.69
C TYR A 222 8.25 17.48 -23.10
N ASN A 223 8.57 18.62 -23.72
CA ASN A 223 9.15 18.68 -25.06
C ASN A 223 10.61 18.18 -25.11
N ASP A 224 11.42 18.52 -24.10
CA ASP A 224 12.81 18.05 -24.00
C ASP A 224 12.96 17.04 -22.85
N ARG A 225 13.16 15.76 -23.22
CA ARG A 225 13.30 14.70 -22.23
C ARG A 225 14.60 14.78 -21.40
N SER A 226 15.58 15.59 -21.81
CA SER A 226 16.81 15.84 -21.06
C SER A 226 16.71 17.05 -20.13
N TYR A 227 15.73 17.93 -20.36
CA TYR A 227 15.54 19.14 -19.57
C TYR A 227 14.90 18.83 -18.22
N MET A 228 15.42 19.50 -17.18
CA MET A 228 14.86 19.52 -15.83
C MET A 228 14.75 20.99 -15.41
N SER A 229 13.59 21.38 -14.88
CA SER A 229 13.34 22.77 -14.48
C SER A 229 14.45 23.30 -13.58
N LEU A 230 14.91 24.52 -13.86
CA LEU A 230 15.92 25.20 -13.06
C LEU A 230 15.43 25.43 -11.63
N VAL A 231 14.11 25.56 -11.43
CA VAL A 231 13.48 25.72 -10.11
C VAL A 231 13.71 24.49 -9.21
N TRP A 232 13.99 23.32 -9.79
CA TRP A 232 14.26 22.10 -9.04
C TRP A 232 15.76 21.86 -8.78
N GLN A 233 16.63 22.72 -9.33
CA GLN A 233 18.08 22.63 -9.17
C GLN A 233 18.61 23.54 -8.04
N ILE A 234 17.73 24.33 -7.41
CA ILE A 234 18.00 25.26 -6.30
C ILE A 234 17.62 24.59 -4.97
#